data_AF-A0A0G4EI83-F1
#
_entry.id   AF-A0A0G4EI83-F1
#
_cell.length_a   1.000
_cell.length_b   1.000
_cell.length_c   1.000
_cell.angle_alpha   90.00
_cell.angle_beta   90.00
_cell.angle_gamma   90.00
#
_symmetry.space_group_name_H-M   'P 1'
#
loop_
_entity.id
_entity.type
_entity.pdbx_description
1 polymer ?
#
loop_
_entity_poly.entity_id
_entity_poly.type
_entity_poly.pdbx_seq_one_letter_code
_entity_poly.pdbx_strand_id
1 'polypeptide(L)'
;MPVYRQYAIGSRLVTKMPVVKSIDLMEPTEEQAVGVLQAVGVDKSLECFEAICVTDVGEGGLAWGDMADQLPAIKRLDLRVEVPEDLGDGDAAGEFGIACVKSLLKIRGIEEIHFGLSGPGGDSFLRLVQERTQGNTIAGLEGRYDIDLRLQRLTLKRLDT
;
A
#
# COMPACT_ATOMS: atom_id res chain seq x y z
N MET A 1 2.57 -26.40 -4.13
CA MET A 1 3.92 -25.87 -4.41
C MET A 1 4.07 -24.56 -3.64
N PRO A 2 5.17 -24.28 -2.93
CA PRO A 2 5.24 -23.09 -2.09
C PRO A 2 5.38 -21.83 -2.95
N VAL A 3 4.48 -20.88 -2.73
CA VAL A 3 4.36 -19.56 -3.38
C VAL A 3 5.68 -18.78 -3.34
N TYR A 4 6.52 -19.00 -2.32
CA TYR A 4 7.88 -18.46 -2.17
C TYR A 4 8.78 -18.57 -3.41
N ARG A 5 8.65 -19.63 -4.22
CA ARG A 5 9.49 -19.79 -5.44
C ARG A 5 9.10 -18.82 -6.56
N GLN A 6 7.85 -18.37 -6.62
CA GLN A 6 7.36 -17.57 -7.73
C GLN A 6 7.85 -16.12 -7.63
N TYR A 7 7.83 -15.51 -6.44
CA TYR A 7 8.34 -14.15 -6.26
C TYR A 7 9.85 -14.05 -6.42
N ALA A 8 10.62 -15.02 -5.92
CA ALA A 8 12.07 -15.04 -6.12
C ALA A 8 12.45 -15.11 -7.62
N ILE A 9 11.62 -15.77 -8.45
CA ILE A 9 11.79 -15.78 -9.90
C ILE A 9 11.37 -14.42 -10.49
N GLY A 10 10.24 -13.87 -10.05
CA GLY A 10 9.76 -12.53 -10.43
C GLY A 10 10.79 -11.43 -10.18
N SER A 11 11.35 -11.34 -8.97
CA SER A 11 12.39 -10.37 -8.63
C SER A 11 13.61 -10.50 -9.52
N ARG A 12 14.04 -11.72 -9.84
CA ARG A 12 15.16 -11.96 -10.79
C ARG A 12 14.82 -11.50 -12.20
N LEU A 13 13.60 -11.72 -12.68
CA LEU A 13 13.16 -11.32 -14.01
C LEU A 13 13.07 -9.79 -14.13
N VAL A 14 12.55 -9.11 -13.11
CA VAL A 14 12.47 -7.64 -13.06
C VAL A 14 13.84 -6.99 -13.26
N THR A 15 14.91 -7.53 -12.65
CA THR A 15 16.28 -7.00 -12.85
C THR A 15 16.80 -7.10 -14.29
N LYS A 16 16.17 -7.93 -15.14
CA LYS A 16 16.54 -8.12 -16.55
C LYS A 16 15.63 -7.38 -17.52
N MET A 17 14.61 -6.69 -17.02
CA MET A 17 13.64 -5.97 -17.84
C MET A 17 13.94 -4.46 -17.78
N PRO A 18 14.41 -3.84 -18.88
CA PRO A 18 14.81 -2.44 -18.85
C PRO A 18 13.63 -1.46 -18.66
N VAL A 19 12.39 -1.91 -18.88
CA VAL A 19 11.18 -1.05 -18.91
C VAL A 19 9.99 -1.74 -18.23
N VAL A 20 10.14 -2.17 -16.97
CA VAL A 20 8.97 -2.61 -16.18
C VAL A 20 8.15 -1.38 -15.82
N LYS A 21 6.88 -1.36 -16.23
CA LYS A 21 5.93 -0.27 -15.94
C LYS A 21 4.95 -0.62 -14.83
N SER A 22 4.57 -1.89 -14.74
CA SER A 22 3.57 -2.38 -13.79
C SER A 22 4.01 -3.71 -13.19
N ILE A 23 3.68 -3.91 -11.93
CA ILE A 23 3.86 -5.17 -11.20
C ILE A 23 2.55 -5.48 -10.49
N ASP A 24 2.15 -6.75 -10.52
CA ASP A 24 0.97 -7.28 -9.84
C ASP A 24 1.41 -8.50 -9.03
N LEU A 25 1.09 -8.49 -7.73
CA LEU A 25 1.35 -9.56 -6.78
C LEU A 25 0.03 -9.99 -6.12
N MET A 26 -0.21 -11.30 -6.07
CA MET A 26 -1.40 -11.88 -5.42
C MET A 26 -0.98 -12.63 -4.17
N GLU A 27 -1.47 -12.21 -3.01
CA GLU A 27 -1.17 -12.74 -1.67
C GLU A 27 0.33 -12.72 -1.27
N PRO A 28 1.09 -11.63 -1.52
CA PRO A 28 2.46 -11.56 -1.05
C PRO A 28 2.52 -11.30 0.46
N THR A 29 3.53 -11.83 1.14
CA THR A 29 3.93 -11.30 2.45
C THR A 29 4.49 -9.87 2.30
N GLU A 30 4.50 -9.07 3.36
CA GLU A 30 5.12 -7.75 3.35
C GLU A 30 6.57 -7.79 2.82
N GLU A 31 7.38 -8.72 3.33
CA GLU A 31 8.78 -8.91 2.95
C GLU A 31 8.92 -9.22 1.45
N GLN A 32 8.04 -10.06 0.90
CA GLN A 32 8.07 -10.40 -0.53
C GLN A 32 7.75 -9.19 -1.41
N ALA A 33 6.72 -8.41 -1.06
CA ALA A 33 6.34 -7.23 -1.82
C ALA A 33 7.47 -6.17 -1.83
N VAL A 34 8.08 -5.93 -0.66
CA VAL A 34 9.24 -5.03 -0.52
C VAL A 34 10.44 -5.55 -1.31
N GLY A 35 10.74 -6.86 -1.21
CA GLY A 35 11.85 -7.46 -1.93
C GLY A 35 11.70 -7.37 -3.46
N VAL A 36 10.48 -7.46 -3.99
CA VAL A 36 10.20 -7.20 -5.40
C VAL A 36 10.45 -5.73 -5.75
N LEU A 37 9.95 -4.78 -4.97
CA LEU A 37 10.16 -3.36 -5.21
C LEU A 37 11.64 -2.97 -5.14
N GLN A 38 12.38 -3.45 -4.14
CA GLN A 38 13.83 -3.21 -4.05
C GLN A 38 14.59 -3.78 -5.25
N ALA A 39 14.15 -4.91 -5.80
CA ALA A 39 14.74 -5.51 -7.00
C ALA A 39 14.52 -4.68 -8.28
N VAL A 40 13.47 -3.83 -8.32
CA VAL A 40 13.28 -2.84 -9.38
C VAL A 40 14.38 -1.78 -9.32
N GLY A 41 14.73 -1.34 -8.11
CA GLY A 41 15.80 -0.40 -7.83
C GLY A 41 15.35 1.06 -7.73
N VAL A 42 16.04 1.81 -6.88
CA VAL A 42 15.74 3.21 -6.49
C VAL A 42 15.71 4.21 -7.66
N ASP A 43 16.48 3.94 -8.72
CA ASP A 43 16.62 4.82 -9.89
C ASP A 43 15.54 4.58 -10.97
N LYS A 44 14.57 3.72 -10.67
CA LYS A 44 13.47 3.38 -11.58
C LYS A 44 12.16 4.00 -11.12
N SER A 45 11.22 4.04 -12.05
CA SER A 45 9.85 4.43 -11.78
C SER A 45 8.88 3.36 -12.27
N LEU A 46 7.82 3.14 -11.50
CA LEU A 46 6.67 2.33 -11.86
C LEU A 46 5.47 3.23 -12.12
N GLU A 47 4.73 2.93 -13.17
CA GLU A 47 3.41 3.54 -13.42
C GLU A 47 2.40 2.97 -12.42
N CYS A 48 2.50 1.67 -12.10
CA CYS A 48 1.59 1.02 -11.17
C CYS A 48 2.28 -0.10 -10.39
N PHE A 49 1.91 -0.27 -9.13
CA PHE A 49 2.21 -1.46 -8.35
C PHE A 49 0.95 -1.92 -7.63
N GLU A 50 0.54 -3.14 -7.91
CA GLU A 50 -0.64 -3.78 -7.34
C GLU A 50 -0.21 -4.95 -6.45
N ALA A 51 -0.71 -4.99 -5.21
CA ALA A 51 -0.58 -6.15 -4.34
C ALA A 51 -1.91 -6.46 -3.64
N ILE A 52 -2.49 -7.58 -4.02
CA ILE A 52 -3.76 -8.04 -3.48
C ILE A 52 -3.49 -8.88 -2.23
N CYS A 53 -4.05 -8.45 -1.10
CA CYS A 53 -4.01 -9.18 0.17
C CYS A 53 -2.59 -9.42 0.70
N VAL A 54 -1.87 -8.33 0.97
CA VAL A 54 -0.57 -8.37 1.64
C VAL A 54 -0.74 -8.95 3.05
N THR A 55 -0.01 -10.02 3.36
CA THR A 55 -0.06 -10.73 4.65
C THR A 55 1.23 -10.48 5.47
N ASP A 56 1.27 -11.03 6.69
CA ASP A 56 2.42 -10.93 7.61
C ASP A 56 2.84 -9.47 7.91
N VAL A 57 1.87 -8.56 7.95
CA VAL A 57 2.08 -7.15 8.32
C VAL A 57 2.03 -7.01 9.84
N GLY A 58 2.97 -6.27 10.43
CA GLY A 58 2.97 -6.00 11.87
C GLY A 58 1.83 -5.08 12.31
N GLU A 59 1.47 -5.11 13.61
CA GLU A 59 0.39 -4.27 14.18
C GLU A 59 0.56 -2.76 13.96
N GLY A 60 1.79 -2.29 13.71
CA GLY A 60 2.11 -0.90 13.38
C GLY A 60 1.73 -0.49 11.95
N GLY A 61 1.25 -1.42 11.12
CA GLY A 61 1.01 -1.22 9.69
C GLY A 61 2.25 -1.49 8.84
N LEU A 62 2.13 -1.19 7.54
CA LEU A 62 3.22 -1.37 6.58
C LEU A 62 4.45 -0.50 6.92
N ALA A 63 5.64 -1.08 6.88
CA ALA A 63 6.91 -0.39 7.10
C ALA A 63 7.51 0.22 5.81
N TRP A 64 6.81 0.14 4.68
CA TRP A 64 7.35 0.50 3.36
C TRP A 64 7.81 1.96 3.28
N GLY A 65 7.09 2.85 3.96
CA GLY A 65 7.43 4.26 4.02
C GLY A 65 8.76 4.56 4.72
N ASP A 66 9.19 3.70 5.64
CA ASP A 66 10.50 3.83 6.31
C ASP A 66 11.65 3.36 5.42
N MET A 67 11.33 2.61 4.36
CA MET A 67 12.26 2.14 3.33
C MET A 67 12.14 2.94 2.03
N ALA A 68 11.41 4.06 2.00
CA ALA A 68 11.07 4.79 0.79
C ALA A 68 12.28 5.26 -0.05
N ASP A 69 13.45 5.41 0.58
CA ASP A 69 14.72 5.74 -0.06
C ASP A 69 15.36 4.54 -0.79
N GLN A 70 14.91 3.33 -0.53
CA GLN A 70 15.33 2.08 -1.17
C GLN A 70 14.35 1.58 -2.24
N LEU A 71 13.18 2.21 -2.35
CA LEU A 71 12.12 1.82 -3.28
C LEU A 71 12.17 2.68 -4.57
N PRO A 72 11.71 2.13 -5.72
CA PRO A 72 11.50 2.92 -6.93
C PRO A 72 10.47 4.03 -6.66
N ALA A 73 10.45 5.04 -7.53
CA ALA A 73 9.30 5.93 -7.57
C ALA A 73 8.06 5.16 -8.07
N ILE A 74 6.89 5.39 -7.49
CA ILE A 74 5.65 4.70 -7.88
C ILE A 74 4.57 5.75 -8.08
N LYS A 75 3.93 5.78 -9.25
CA LYS A 75 2.83 6.73 -9.52
C LYS A 75 1.52 6.29 -8.86
N ARG A 76 1.12 5.04 -9.09
CA ARG A 76 -0.12 4.45 -8.55
C ARG A 76 0.16 3.23 -7.70
N LEU A 77 -0.38 3.19 -6.49
CA LEU A 77 -0.42 2.01 -5.63
C LEU A 77 -1.84 1.47 -5.52
N ASP A 78 -2.01 0.17 -5.73
CA ASP A 78 -3.26 -0.54 -5.48
C ASP A 78 -2.98 -1.68 -4.49
N LEU A 79 -3.52 -1.58 -3.27
CA LEU A 79 -3.18 -2.48 -2.17
C LEU A 79 -4.43 -2.94 -1.43
N ARG A 80 -4.41 -4.21 -1.01
CA ARG A 80 -5.22 -4.69 0.12
C ARG A 80 -4.31 -5.32 1.14
N VAL A 81 -4.54 -5.03 2.42
CA VAL A 81 -3.70 -5.54 3.52
C VAL A 81 -4.56 -6.37 4.47
N GLU A 82 -4.10 -7.56 4.82
CA GLU A 82 -4.72 -8.37 5.86
C GLU A 82 -4.55 -7.71 7.22
N VAL A 83 -5.64 -7.60 7.98
CA VAL A 83 -5.61 -7.06 9.34
C VAL A 83 -5.08 -8.14 10.28
N PRO A 84 -4.05 -7.84 11.10
CA PRO A 84 -3.63 -8.76 12.16
C PRO A 84 -4.80 -9.15 13.06
N GLU A 85 -4.96 -10.45 13.33
CA GLU A 85 -6.12 -11.00 14.05
C GLU A 85 -6.36 -10.32 15.41
N ASP A 86 -5.27 -9.96 16.09
CA ASP A 86 -5.29 -9.34 17.42
C ASP A 86 -5.91 -7.93 17.44
N LEU A 87 -6.02 -7.27 16.28
CA LEU A 87 -6.64 -5.93 16.16
C LEU A 87 -8.17 -5.98 16.01
N GLY A 88 -8.73 -7.16 15.70
CA GLY A 88 -10.17 -7.36 15.53
C GLY A 88 -10.79 -6.48 14.43
N ASP A 89 -12.07 -6.12 14.59
CA ASP A 89 -12.85 -5.37 13.60
C ASP A 89 -13.15 -3.92 14.01
N GLY A 90 -12.64 -3.47 15.16
CA GLY A 90 -12.96 -2.18 15.77
C GLY A 90 -12.04 -1.02 15.36
N ASP A 91 -11.96 0.01 16.21
CA ASP A 91 -11.13 1.20 15.98
C ASP A 91 -9.65 0.86 15.76
N ALA A 92 -9.13 -0.18 16.42
CA ALA A 92 -7.74 -0.61 16.27
C ALA A 92 -7.41 -1.01 14.81
N ALA A 93 -8.30 -1.77 14.16
CA ALA A 93 -8.16 -2.11 12.74
C ALA A 93 -8.26 -0.86 11.84
N GLY A 94 -9.11 0.10 12.21
CA GLY A 94 -9.20 1.35 11.49
C GLY A 94 -7.92 2.20 11.60
N GLU A 95 -7.34 2.31 12.79
CA GLU A 95 -6.06 3.02 13.01
C GLU A 95 -4.91 2.33 12.28
N PHE A 96 -4.89 0.99 12.26
CA PHE A 96 -3.96 0.20 11.47
C PHE A 96 -4.04 0.54 9.99
N GLY A 97 -5.24 0.65 9.42
CA GLY A 97 -5.43 1.08 8.03
C GLY A 97 -4.88 2.49 7.78
N ILE A 98 -5.12 3.44 8.70
CA ILE A 98 -4.58 4.81 8.60
C ILE A 98 -3.05 4.81 8.67
N ALA A 99 -2.46 4.01 9.56
CA ALA A 99 -1.01 3.86 9.68
C ALA A 99 -0.38 3.31 8.39
N CYS A 100 -1.01 2.29 7.78
CA CYS A 100 -0.60 1.77 6.48
C CYS A 100 -0.59 2.88 5.42
N VAL A 101 -1.70 3.61 5.25
CA VAL A 101 -1.79 4.69 4.25
C VAL A 101 -0.76 5.78 4.51
N LYS A 102 -0.56 6.17 5.77
CA LYS A 102 0.44 7.16 6.17
C LYS A 102 1.86 6.74 5.77
N SER A 103 2.19 5.46 5.96
CA SER A 103 3.47 4.90 5.54
C SER A 103 3.63 4.93 4.02
N LEU A 104 2.63 4.47 3.27
CA LEU A 104 2.64 4.42 1.81
C LEU A 104 2.80 5.82 1.17
N LEU A 105 2.20 6.85 1.76
CA LEU A 105 2.33 8.23 1.29
C LEU A 105 3.76 8.79 1.35
N LYS A 106 4.67 8.16 2.12
CA LYS A 106 6.09 8.53 2.13
C LYS A 106 6.84 8.06 0.87
N ILE A 107 6.30 7.10 0.12
CA ILE A 107 6.92 6.59 -1.11
C ILE A 107 6.98 7.71 -2.15
N ARG A 108 8.12 7.78 -2.85
CA ARG A 108 8.38 8.83 -3.84
C ARG A 108 7.50 8.65 -5.08
N GLY A 109 7.05 9.76 -5.65
CA GLY A 109 6.31 9.78 -6.91
C GLY A 109 4.83 9.41 -6.83
N ILE A 110 4.28 9.15 -5.64
CA ILE A 110 2.88 8.79 -5.47
C ILE A 110 1.98 9.94 -5.93
N GLU A 111 1.15 9.62 -6.92
CA GLU A 111 0.07 10.47 -7.45
C GLU A 111 -1.29 9.92 -6.97
N GLU A 112 -1.41 8.60 -6.83
CA GLU A 112 -2.68 7.93 -6.48
C GLU A 112 -2.46 6.67 -5.62
N ILE A 113 -3.30 6.48 -4.59
CA ILE A 113 -3.36 5.28 -3.74
C ILE A 113 -4.78 4.74 -3.73
N HIS A 114 -4.95 3.46 -4.03
CA HIS A 114 -6.15 2.67 -3.78
C HIS A 114 -5.84 1.69 -2.66
N PHE A 115 -6.45 1.85 -1.50
CA PHE A 115 -6.13 1.07 -0.31
C PHE A 115 -7.39 0.45 0.29
N GLY A 116 -7.31 -0.80 0.70
CA GLY A 116 -8.35 -1.47 1.48
C GLY A 116 -7.76 -2.42 2.50
N LEU A 117 -8.59 -2.82 3.46
CA LEU A 117 -8.25 -3.90 4.38
C LEU A 117 -8.95 -5.18 3.92
N SER A 118 -8.21 -6.29 3.94
CA SER A 118 -8.75 -7.64 3.77
C SER A 118 -9.21 -8.15 5.12
N GLY A 119 -10.44 -8.65 5.18
CA GLY A 119 -11.01 -9.24 6.40
C GLY A 119 -11.78 -8.27 7.29
N PRO A 120 -12.05 -8.66 8.54
CA PRO A 120 -12.81 -7.85 9.49
C PRO A 120 -11.99 -6.61 9.86
N GLY A 121 -12.54 -5.40 9.64
CA GLY A 121 -11.85 -4.13 9.90
C GLY A 121 -11.96 -3.10 8.77
N GLY A 122 -12.31 -3.53 7.55
CA GLY A 122 -12.52 -2.62 6.42
C GLY A 122 -13.58 -1.54 6.68
N ASP A 123 -14.71 -1.92 7.29
CA ASP A 123 -15.77 -0.95 7.60
C ASP A 123 -15.33 0.06 8.69
N SER A 124 -14.60 -0.40 9.71
CA SER A 124 -14.07 0.49 10.75
C SER A 124 -13.01 1.45 10.21
N PHE A 125 -12.15 0.99 9.31
CA PHE A 125 -11.21 1.84 8.61
C PHE A 125 -11.91 2.94 7.81
N LEU A 126 -12.90 2.58 6.98
CA LEU A 126 -13.61 3.56 6.15
C LEU A 126 -14.42 4.54 6.99
N ARG A 127 -15.05 4.06 8.07
CA ARG A 127 -15.73 4.93 9.04
C ARG A 127 -14.76 5.94 9.64
N LEU A 128 -13.59 5.52 10.12
CA LEU A 128 -12.60 6.45 10.70
C LEU A 128 -12.07 7.43 9.66
N VAL A 129 -11.82 6.99 8.43
CA VAL A 129 -11.41 7.89 7.35
C VAL A 129 -12.51 8.93 7.10
N GLN A 130 -13.77 8.52 7.03
CA GLN A 130 -14.90 9.43 6.83
C GLN A 130 -15.02 10.44 7.98
N GLU A 131 -14.94 9.99 9.24
CA GLU A 131 -14.99 10.84 10.43
C GLU A 131 -13.85 11.86 10.48
N ARG A 132 -12.68 11.50 9.96
CA ARG A 132 -11.47 12.35 9.92
C ARG A 132 -11.36 13.21 8.66
N THR A 133 -12.21 13.01 7.68
CA THR A 133 -12.18 13.75 6.42
C THR A 133 -12.79 15.14 6.60
N GLN A 134 -12.01 16.17 6.28
CA GLN A 134 -12.44 17.56 6.27
C GLN A 134 -12.07 18.21 4.94
N GLY A 135 -13.06 18.30 4.03
CA GLY A 135 -12.83 18.72 2.65
C GLY A 135 -11.84 17.79 1.97
N ASN A 136 -10.68 18.32 1.56
CA ASN A 136 -9.65 17.59 0.83
C ASN A 136 -8.51 17.10 1.74
N THR A 137 -8.75 16.99 3.05
CA THR A 137 -7.75 16.56 4.04
C THR A 137 -8.31 15.47 4.94
N ILE A 138 -7.45 14.63 5.48
CA ILE A 138 -7.81 13.58 6.44
C ILE A 138 -6.92 13.76 7.67
N ALA A 139 -7.52 13.94 8.84
CA ALA A 139 -6.74 14.07 10.08
C ALA A 139 -5.82 12.84 10.27
N GLY A 140 -4.52 13.09 10.49
CA GLY A 140 -3.50 12.05 10.62
C GLY A 140 -2.74 11.73 9.33
N LEU A 141 -3.22 12.22 8.16
CA LEU A 141 -2.52 12.14 6.88
C LEU A 141 -2.06 13.54 6.45
N GLU A 142 -0.82 13.64 5.97
CA GLU A 142 -0.26 14.90 5.49
C GLU A 142 -0.63 15.13 4.02
N GLY A 143 -0.97 16.36 3.64
CA GLY A 143 -1.26 16.73 2.25
C GLY A 143 -2.75 16.87 1.92
N ARG A 144 -3.04 17.21 0.65
CA ARG A 144 -4.41 17.38 0.14
C ARG A 144 -4.74 16.37 -0.95
N TYR A 145 -5.96 15.87 -0.90
CA TYR A 145 -6.41 14.74 -1.71
C TYR A 145 -7.80 14.98 -2.30
N ASP A 146 -7.99 14.50 -3.52
CA ASP A 146 -9.30 14.08 -3.99
C ASP A 146 -9.57 12.69 -3.39
N ILE A 147 -10.63 12.61 -2.59
CA ILE A 147 -10.90 11.48 -1.68
C ILE A 147 -12.18 10.79 -2.15
N ASP A 148 -12.10 9.49 -2.42
CA ASP A 148 -13.28 8.66 -2.73
C ASP A 148 -13.29 7.42 -1.84
N LEU A 149 -14.48 7.10 -1.29
CA LEU A 149 -14.72 5.98 -0.39
C LEU A 149 -15.73 5.04 -1.07
N ARG A 150 -15.26 4.12 -1.90
CA ARG A 150 -16.13 3.21 -2.66
C ARG A 150 -15.58 1.80 -2.63
N LEU A 151 -16.48 0.83 -2.80
CA LEU A 151 -16.14 -0.60 -2.95
C LEU A 151 -15.29 -1.14 -1.78
N GLN A 152 -15.52 -0.64 -0.57
CA GLN A 152 -14.74 -0.94 0.62
C GLN A 152 -13.25 -0.51 0.53
N ARG A 153 -12.95 0.51 -0.26
CA ARG A 153 -11.60 1.04 -0.46
C ARG A 153 -11.58 2.55 -0.30
N LEU A 154 -10.44 3.04 0.17
CA LEU A 154 -10.03 4.42 0.11
C LEU A 154 -9.26 4.68 -1.19
N THR A 155 -9.71 5.65 -1.96
CA THR A 155 -8.93 6.24 -3.05
C THR A 155 -8.45 7.63 -2.63
N LEU A 156 -7.13 7.84 -2.72
CA LEU A 156 -6.49 9.13 -2.52
C LEU A 156 -5.76 9.52 -3.80
N LYS A 157 -6.16 10.64 -4.42
CA LYS A 157 -5.40 11.25 -5.49
C LYS A 157 -4.83 12.58 -5.01
N ARG A 158 -3.51 12.75 -5.05
CA ARG A 158 -2.86 13.99 -4.60
C ARG A 158 -3.30 15.17 -5.47
N LEU A 159 -3.56 16.30 -4.81
CA LEU A 159 -3.92 17.56 -5.49
C LEU A 159 -2.73 18.51 -5.68
N ASP A 160 -1.63 18.28 -4.97
CA ASP A 160 -0.46 19.17 -4.91
C ASP A 160 0.73 18.70 -5.78
N THR A 161 0.47 17.83 -6.77
CA THR A 161 1.49 17.30 -7.71
C THR A 161 1.77 18.22 -8.88
#